data_AF-A0A0F9HKI1-F1
#
_entry.id   AF-A0A0F9HKI1-F1
#
_cell.length_a   1.000
_cell.length_b   1.000
_cell.length_c   1.000
_cell.angle_alpha   90.00
_cell.angle_beta   90.00
_cell.angle_gamma   90.00
#
_symmetry.space_group_name_H-M   'P 1'
#
loop_
_entity.id
_entity.type
_entity.pdbx_description
1 polymer ?
#
loop_
_entity_poly.entity_id
_entity_poly.type
_entity_poly.pdbx_seq_one_letter_code
_entity_poly.pdbx_strand_id
1 'polypeptide(L)'
;NWAKEEYWLPNGEFISEYGDVLTDEQVKKVSTGAAGLSYFQGGMRQSFAYSYDGGQRRNYGSQGISSHVYIMKCAWRSYAKIGMLRYPDPRSGKWEEVEVDDTFKMTPELKALDAQIEWMWEDQIWEGTMAGQDMFLNVRLKSNQTKNLPYIGYIYNNINSVATSMVDLVKAHQFTYIIVWWRLEQELAKAKGRKFVMDIAQLPKSMGWDVDQWMYYFENLGVIWINSREEGRKGDPNTIATFNQFQSIDMSLSQVVGQYMEVLEKLEKLVEDIMGVAPQRMGDIGKQETATGAQTSISRSTNVTKPWFYFHDLVKEAVLSELLELAKIAYIDGGEFEFLDGLDVATLKIDGDKLNGSDMGVFVTNSFEDRKKLDKMEQLLTMAVQQGKASLLDIANVLDSPSMSYAKSALDKGERKAQKNAEATQRISSEDAQKKIDAAAREKELDRVAKTQDARAKNETAVIVKKIDVGATIEKGEDEVLKSMAELTKAELEQDKHDLEIKKEENRAAEKGKELNIKEKESKQKPKANVSKK
;
A
#
# COMPACT_ATOMS: atom_id res chain seq x y z
N ASN A 1 -21.78 -15.94 -9.89
CA ASN A 1 -20.36 -15.77 -10.27
C ASN A 1 -19.64 -17.11 -10.22
N TRP A 2 -18.73 -17.37 -11.16
CA TRP A 2 -17.92 -18.59 -11.17
C TRP A 2 -16.52 -18.31 -11.70
N ALA A 3 -15.56 -19.11 -11.26
CA ALA A 3 -14.19 -19.09 -11.73
C ALA A 3 -13.75 -20.52 -12.06
N LYS A 4 -12.83 -20.65 -13.01
CA LYS A 4 -12.22 -21.94 -13.33
C LYS A 4 -10.72 -21.83 -13.49
N GLU A 5 -10.05 -22.89 -13.09
CA GLU A 5 -8.64 -23.15 -13.31
C GLU A 5 -8.52 -24.34 -14.25
N GLU A 6 -7.67 -24.21 -15.27
CA GLU A 6 -7.48 -25.24 -16.30
C GLU A 6 -6.02 -25.63 -16.38
N TYR A 7 -5.73 -26.93 -16.28
CA TYR A 7 -4.38 -27.46 -16.41
C TYR A 7 -4.42 -28.91 -16.89
N TRP A 8 -3.23 -29.47 -17.13
CA TRP A 8 -3.06 -30.84 -17.58
C TRP A 8 -2.18 -31.58 -16.59
N LEU A 9 -2.61 -32.77 -16.18
CA LEU A 9 -1.79 -33.66 -15.37
C LEU A 9 -1.40 -34.90 -16.16
N PRO A 10 -0.18 -35.43 -15.97
CA PRO A 10 0.16 -36.78 -16.37
C PRO A 10 -0.79 -37.81 -15.75
N ASN A 11 -1.11 -38.88 -16.47
CA ASN A 11 -2.06 -39.91 -16.00
C ASN A 11 -1.70 -40.48 -14.63
N GLY A 12 -0.41 -40.66 -14.34
CA GLY A 12 0.06 -41.19 -13.04
C GLY A 12 -0.18 -40.21 -11.88
N GLU A 13 0.07 -38.92 -12.10
CA GLU A 13 -0.15 -37.87 -11.09
C GLU A 13 -1.64 -37.65 -10.85
N PHE A 14 -2.46 -37.71 -11.91
CA PHE A 14 -3.91 -37.66 -11.79
C PHE A 14 -4.47 -38.80 -10.93
N ILE A 15 -4.02 -40.03 -11.17
CA ILE A 15 -4.46 -41.19 -10.37
C ILE A 15 -3.96 -41.05 -8.93
N SER A 16 -2.78 -40.46 -8.72
CA SER A 16 -2.27 -40.20 -7.36
C SER A 16 -3.07 -39.13 -6.61
N GLU A 17 -3.54 -38.08 -7.28
CA GLU A 17 -4.27 -36.96 -6.63
C GLU A 17 -5.77 -37.28 -6.45
N TYR A 18 -6.38 -37.99 -7.40
CA TYR A 18 -7.83 -38.24 -7.43
C TYR A 18 -8.21 -39.71 -7.23
N GLY A 19 -7.25 -40.59 -6.96
CA GLY A 19 -7.46 -42.04 -6.83
C GLY A 19 -8.58 -42.41 -5.85
N ASP A 20 -8.72 -41.65 -4.77
CA ASP A 20 -9.71 -41.90 -3.71
C ASP A 20 -11.16 -41.63 -4.14
N VAL A 21 -11.35 -40.82 -5.18
CA VAL A 21 -12.67 -40.34 -5.65
C VAL A 21 -13.08 -41.00 -6.97
N LEU A 22 -12.12 -41.61 -7.67
CA LEU A 22 -12.34 -42.25 -8.97
C LEU A 22 -12.92 -43.66 -8.78
N THR A 23 -13.82 -44.05 -9.68
CA THR A 23 -14.24 -45.45 -9.78
C THR A 23 -13.19 -46.29 -10.52
N ASP A 24 -13.13 -47.59 -10.27
CA ASP A 24 -12.20 -48.51 -10.95
C ASP A 24 -12.28 -48.42 -12.49
N GLU A 25 -13.49 -48.17 -13.02
CA GLU A 25 -13.70 -47.96 -14.45
C GLU A 25 -13.04 -46.66 -14.95
N GLN A 26 -13.13 -45.58 -14.18
CA GLN A 26 -12.50 -44.30 -14.49
C GLN A 26 -10.97 -44.38 -14.38
N VAL A 27 -10.46 -45.08 -13.36
CA VAL A 27 -9.01 -45.35 -13.23
C VAL A 27 -8.50 -46.12 -14.44
N LYS A 28 -9.23 -47.16 -14.88
CA LYS A 28 -8.89 -47.91 -16.09
C LYS A 28 -8.98 -47.05 -17.35
N LYS A 29 -9.97 -46.16 -17.46
CA LYS A 29 -10.10 -45.22 -18.58
C LYS A 29 -8.92 -44.24 -18.65
N VAL A 30 -8.42 -43.79 -17.50
CA VAL A 30 -7.25 -42.91 -17.41
C VAL A 30 -5.97 -43.67 -17.69
N SER A 31 -5.78 -44.85 -17.11
CA SER A 31 -4.57 -45.66 -17.30
C SER A 31 -4.38 -46.12 -18.75
N THR A 32 -5.48 -46.35 -19.45
CA THR A 32 -5.49 -46.69 -20.88
C THR A 32 -5.37 -45.46 -21.79
N GLY A 33 -5.29 -44.24 -21.23
CA GLY A 33 -5.19 -42.98 -21.97
C GLY A 33 -6.47 -42.58 -22.72
N ALA A 34 -7.58 -43.30 -22.50
CA ALA A 34 -8.89 -43.05 -23.13
C ALA A 34 -9.68 -41.91 -22.45
N ALA A 35 -9.18 -41.39 -21.33
CA ALA A 35 -9.72 -40.21 -20.64
C ALA A 35 -9.18 -38.88 -21.21
N GLY A 36 -8.18 -38.93 -22.10
CA GLY A 36 -7.52 -37.76 -22.65
C GLY A 36 -8.39 -36.95 -23.60
N LEU A 37 -8.34 -35.63 -23.46
CA LEU A 37 -8.70 -34.70 -24.53
C LEU A 37 -7.47 -34.56 -25.44
N SER A 38 -7.57 -34.96 -26.70
CA SER A 38 -6.42 -34.88 -27.60
C SER A 38 -6.03 -33.44 -27.94
N TYR A 39 -4.71 -33.25 -28.05
CA TYR A 39 -4.05 -32.02 -28.49
C TYR A 39 -4.50 -31.67 -29.92
N PHE A 40 -4.74 -30.39 -30.19
CA PHE A 40 -4.81 -29.91 -31.57
C PHE A 40 -3.37 -29.73 -32.06
N GLN A 41 -2.99 -30.43 -33.12
CA GLN A 41 -1.74 -30.16 -33.82
C GLN A 41 -1.88 -28.79 -34.51
N GLY A 42 -1.34 -27.72 -33.91
CA GLY A 42 -1.27 -26.40 -34.52
C GLY A 42 -2.17 -25.29 -33.94
N GLY A 43 -2.79 -25.47 -32.77
CA GLY A 43 -3.58 -24.41 -32.13
C GLY A 43 -3.19 -24.17 -30.67
N MET A 44 -2.83 -22.94 -30.30
CA MET A 44 -2.81 -22.49 -28.91
C MET A 44 -4.26 -22.34 -28.41
N ARG A 45 -4.54 -22.68 -27.15
CA ARG A 45 -5.91 -22.68 -26.61
C ARG A 45 -6.43 -21.28 -26.29
N GLN A 46 -7.71 -21.08 -26.62
CA GLN A 46 -8.56 -20.00 -26.12
C GLN A 46 -8.59 -20.02 -24.59
N SER A 47 -8.53 -18.83 -23.99
CA SER A 47 -8.39 -18.51 -22.55
C SER A 47 -6.96 -18.27 -22.04
N PHE A 48 -5.93 -18.59 -22.83
CA PHE A 48 -4.58 -18.05 -22.64
C PHE A 48 -4.39 -16.81 -23.53
N ALA A 49 -5.05 -15.69 -23.21
CA ALA A 49 -4.95 -14.38 -23.87
C ALA A 49 -4.98 -14.32 -25.43
N TYR A 50 -5.28 -15.41 -26.15
CA TYR A 50 -5.12 -15.50 -27.60
C TYR A 50 -6.13 -16.45 -28.22
N SER A 51 -7.34 -15.95 -28.50
CA SER A 51 -8.04 -16.27 -29.75
C SER A 51 -9.28 -15.41 -29.90
N TYR A 52 -9.34 -14.70 -31.03
CA TYR A 52 -10.50 -13.93 -31.47
C TYR A 52 -11.64 -14.84 -31.98
N ASP A 53 -11.41 -16.16 -32.18
CA ASP A 53 -12.42 -17.05 -32.76
C ASP A 53 -12.20 -18.58 -32.51
N GLY A 54 -12.21 -19.05 -31.27
CA GLY A 54 -11.85 -20.44 -30.92
C GLY A 54 -12.52 -20.99 -29.67
N GLY A 55 -13.85 -20.83 -29.54
CA GLY A 55 -14.61 -21.64 -28.60
C GLY A 55 -14.18 -23.09 -28.73
N GLN A 56 -14.04 -23.80 -27.61
CA GLN A 56 -13.55 -25.18 -27.59
C GLN A 56 -14.25 -26.02 -28.68
N ARG A 57 -13.56 -26.28 -29.78
CA ARG A 57 -13.99 -27.34 -30.69
C ARG A 57 -13.57 -28.64 -30.04
N ARG A 58 -14.49 -29.25 -29.29
CA ARG A 58 -14.40 -30.64 -28.84
C ARG A 58 -14.03 -31.50 -30.04
N ASN A 59 -12.84 -32.06 -30.03
CA ASN A 59 -12.48 -33.06 -31.02
C ASN A 59 -13.19 -34.36 -30.62
N TYR A 60 -14.26 -34.72 -31.33
CA TYR A 60 -15.00 -35.97 -31.15
C TYR A 60 -14.25 -37.20 -31.68
N GLY A 61 -13.04 -37.03 -32.25
CA GLY A 61 -12.46 -38.04 -33.14
C GLY A 61 -11.01 -38.43 -32.91
N SER A 62 -10.42 -38.20 -31.73
CA SER A 62 -9.04 -38.68 -31.51
C SER A 62 -9.01 -39.90 -30.59
N GLN A 63 -8.79 -41.05 -31.22
CA GLN A 63 -8.56 -42.38 -30.63
C GLN A 63 -7.14 -42.51 -30.03
N GLY A 64 -6.52 -41.41 -29.61
CA GLY A 64 -5.15 -41.39 -29.12
C GLY A 64 -5.08 -41.71 -27.63
N ILE A 65 -4.24 -42.67 -27.24
CA ILE A 65 -3.80 -42.87 -25.86
C ILE A 65 -3.08 -41.59 -25.44
N SER A 66 -3.74 -40.73 -24.68
CA SER A 66 -3.11 -39.54 -24.12
C SER A 66 -2.33 -39.91 -22.87
N SER A 67 -1.12 -39.39 -22.73
CA SER A 67 -0.33 -39.46 -21.48
C SER A 67 -0.78 -38.44 -20.44
N HIS A 68 -1.66 -37.50 -20.82
CA HIS A 68 -2.14 -36.43 -19.96
C HIS A 68 -3.68 -36.35 -19.97
N VAL A 69 -4.24 -35.98 -18.82
CA VAL A 69 -5.67 -35.71 -18.64
C VAL A 69 -5.86 -34.20 -18.46
N TYR A 70 -6.88 -33.66 -19.14
CA TYR A 70 -7.31 -32.28 -18.95
C TYR A 70 -8.14 -32.16 -17.69
N ILE A 71 -7.84 -31.17 -16.86
CA ILE A 71 -8.53 -30.91 -15.61
C ILE A 71 -9.02 -29.48 -15.61
N MET A 72 -10.29 -29.32 -15.22
CA MET A 72 -10.92 -28.04 -15.00
C MET A 72 -11.47 -28.00 -13.57
N LYS A 73 -10.82 -27.27 -12.67
CA LYS A 73 -11.33 -26.98 -11.33
C LYS A 73 -12.23 -25.76 -11.42
N CYS A 74 -13.47 -25.88 -10.95
CA CYS A 74 -14.45 -24.82 -10.96
C CYS A 74 -14.87 -24.49 -9.54
N ALA A 75 -14.99 -23.19 -9.25
CA ALA A 75 -15.64 -22.70 -8.04
C ALA A 75 -16.76 -21.72 -8.42
N TRP A 76 -17.94 -21.87 -7.83
CA TRP A 76 -19.07 -20.97 -8.11
C TRP A 76 -19.83 -20.58 -6.85
N ARG A 77 -20.42 -19.39 -6.90
CA ARG A 77 -21.26 -18.85 -5.84
C ARG A 77 -22.72 -19.20 -6.12
N SER A 78 -23.34 -19.84 -5.14
CA SER A 78 -24.79 -20.06 -5.03
C SER A 78 -25.33 -19.22 -3.88
N TYR A 79 -26.65 -19.02 -3.86
CA TYR A 79 -27.34 -18.38 -2.74
C TYR A 79 -28.22 -19.43 -2.05
N ALA A 80 -28.08 -19.56 -0.74
CA ALA A 80 -28.96 -20.37 0.09
C ALA A 80 -29.87 -19.46 0.91
N LYS A 81 -31.12 -19.87 1.10
CA LYS A 81 -32.10 -19.13 1.89
C LYS A 81 -32.12 -19.68 3.30
N ILE A 82 -31.80 -18.83 4.28
CA ILE A 82 -31.78 -19.18 5.71
C ILE A 82 -32.82 -18.31 6.40
N GLY A 83 -33.63 -18.89 7.27
CA GLY A 83 -34.55 -18.18 8.14
C GLY A 83 -33.95 -17.98 9.52
N MET A 84 -34.04 -16.77 10.08
CA MET A 84 -33.83 -16.55 11.50
C MET A 84 -35.18 -16.60 12.19
N LEU A 85 -35.40 -17.65 12.99
CA LEU A 85 -36.58 -17.81 13.83
C LEU A 85 -36.29 -17.13 15.18
N ARG A 86 -37.01 -16.06 15.47
CA ARG A 86 -37.07 -15.43 16.79
C ARG A 86 -38.28 -15.95 17.54
N TYR A 87 -38.10 -16.62 18.66
CA TYR A 87 -39.22 -17.03 19.52
C TYR A 87 -38.95 -16.63 20.98
N PRO A 88 -39.99 -16.28 21.76
CA PRO A 88 -39.83 -16.08 23.20
C PRO A 88 -39.68 -17.44 23.89
N ASP A 89 -38.61 -17.63 24.66
CA ASP A 89 -38.42 -18.82 25.48
C ASP A 89 -39.55 -18.88 26.55
N PRO A 90 -40.39 -19.94 26.56
CA PRO A 90 -41.54 -20.08 27.44
C PRO A 90 -41.20 -20.01 28.94
N ARG A 91 -39.94 -20.22 29.32
CA ARG A 91 -39.52 -20.32 30.72
C ARG A 91 -38.78 -19.07 31.24
N SER A 92 -38.05 -18.37 30.39
CA SER A 92 -37.25 -17.19 30.78
C SER A 92 -37.82 -15.86 30.28
N GLY A 93 -38.75 -15.88 29.31
CA GLY A 93 -39.32 -14.67 28.70
C GLY A 93 -38.32 -13.86 27.86
N LYS A 94 -37.13 -14.41 27.60
CA LYS A 94 -36.14 -13.81 26.69
C LYS A 94 -36.37 -14.29 25.27
N TRP A 95 -36.11 -13.43 24.30
CA TRP A 95 -36.14 -13.77 22.89
C TRP A 95 -34.89 -14.60 22.54
N GLU A 96 -35.10 -15.79 22.01
CA GLU A 96 -34.04 -16.64 21.44
C GLU A 96 -34.11 -16.57 19.92
N GLU A 97 -32.94 -16.52 19.28
CA GLU A 97 -32.78 -16.53 17.83
C GLU A 97 -32.18 -17.88 17.41
N VAL A 98 -32.82 -18.58 16.47
CA VAL A 98 -32.36 -19.87 15.94
C VAL A 98 -32.39 -19.84 14.42
N GLU A 99 -31.31 -20.29 13.78
CA GLU A 99 -31.24 -20.45 12.33
C GLU A 99 -32.00 -21.69 11.87
N VAL A 100 -32.86 -21.52 10.87
CA VAL A 100 -33.68 -22.56 10.26
C VAL A 100 -33.50 -22.58 8.74
N ASP A 101 -33.50 -23.77 8.16
CA ASP A 101 -33.33 -23.96 6.71
C ASP A 101 -34.59 -23.58 5.90
N ASP A 102 -34.46 -23.40 4.58
CA ASP A 102 -35.55 -23.05 3.64
C ASP A 102 -36.71 -24.06 3.64
N THR A 103 -36.45 -25.29 4.09
CA THR A 103 -37.47 -26.33 4.26
C THR A 103 -38.34 -26.15 5.51
N PHE A 104 -37.95 -25.26 6.43
CA PHE A 104 -38.66 -25.07 7.70
C PHE A 104 -40.01 -24.37 7.49
N LYS A 105 -41.07 -25.07 7.90
CA LYS A 105 -42.42 -24.50 7.98
C LYS A 105 -42.77 -24.23 9.43
N MET A 106 -43.15 -23.00 9.70
CA MET A 106 -43.57 -22.52 11.02
C MET A 106 -44.68 -23.41 11.59
N THR A 107 -44.37 -24.13 12.68
CA THR A 107 -45.33 -25.02 13.32
C THR A 107 -46.45 -24.22 14.02
N PRO A 108 -47.66 -24.78 14.18
CA PRO A 108 -48.77 -24.09 14.85
C PRO A 108 -48.45 -23.64 16.27
N GLU A 109 -47.56 -24.37 16.96
CA GLU A 109 -47.10 -24.09 18.32
C GLU A 109 -46.22 -22.83 18.38
N LEU A 110 -45.33 -22.63 17.40
CA LEU A 110 -44.49 -21.43 17.29
C LEU A 110 -45.29 -20.18 16.90
N LYS A 111 -46.37 -20.34 16.11
CA LYS A 111 -47.29 -19.23 15.81
C LYS A 111 -48.09 -18.77 17.03
N ALA A 112 -48.39 -19.68 17.95
CA ALA A 112 -49.07 -19.34 19.20
C ALA A 112 -48.18 -18.56 20.18
N LEU A 113 -46.86 -18.62 20.01
CA LEU A 113 -45.83 -17.92 20.79
C LEU A 113 -45.39 -16.58 20.19
N ASP A 114 -46.08 -16.06 19.17
CA ASP A 114 -45.72 -14.82 18.45
C ASP A 114 -44.29 -14.83 17.88
N ALA A 115 -43.82 -16.02 17.44
CA ALA A 115 -42.51 -16.15 16.83
C ALA A 115 -42.43 -15.38 15.49
N GLN A 116 -41.29 -14.75 15.22
CA GLN A 116 -41.03 -14.04 13.96
C GLN A 116 -40.00 -14.81 13.14
N ILE A 117 -40.21 -14.88 11.82
CA ILE A 117 -39.24 -15.49 10.89
C ILE A 117 -38.78 -14.41 9.92
N GLU A 118 -37.50 -14.09 9.96
CA GLU A 118 -36.84 -13.23 8.99
C GLU A 118 -36.03 -14.09 8.01
N TRP A 119 -36.34 -14.01 6.72
CA TRP A 119 -35.59 -14.75 5.71
C TRP A 119 -34.42 -13.91 5.19
N MET A 120 -33.22 -14.48 5.21
CA MET A 120 -32.01 -13.90 4.64
C MET A 120 -31.41 -14.83 3.59
N TRP A 121 -30.65 -14.25 2.67
CA TRP A 121 -29.88 -14.99 1.67
C TRP A 121 -28.42 -14.98 2.08
N GLU A 122 -27.81 -16.16 2.17
CA GLU A 122 -26.39 -16.31 2.42
C GLU A 122 -25.65 -16.84 1.17
N ASP A 123 -24.46 -16.30 0.93
CA ASP A 123 -23.58 -16.70 -0.16
C ASP A 123 -22.88 -18.02 0.20
N GLN A 124 -23.11 -19.07 -0.59
CA GLN A 124 -22.44 -20.36 -0.46
C GLN A 124 -21.52 -20.64 -1.65
N ILE A 125 -20.28 -21.03 -1.37
CA ILE A 125 -19.30 -21.37 -2.40
C ILE A 125 -19.25 -22.88 -2.60
N TRP A 126 -19.39 -23.28 -3.85
CA TRP A 126 -19.25 -24.65 -4.32
C TRP A 126 -17.91 -24.83 -5.02
N GLU A 127 -17.31 -26.01 -4.88
CA GLU A 127 -16.17 -26.48 -5.64
C GLU A 127 -16.56 -27.73 -6.43
N GLY A 128 -15.94 -27.92 -7.59
CA GLY A 128 -16.11 -29.11 -8.41
C GLY A 128 -14.99 -29.24 -9.43
N THR A 129 -14.51 -30.45 -9.68
CA THR A 129 -13.44 -30.72 -10.62
C THR A 129 -13.98 -31.55 -11.78
N MET A 130 -13.77 -31.10 -13.02
CA MET A 130 -14.07 -31.89 -14.21
C MET A 130 -12.76 -32.42 -14.80
N ALA A 131 -12.67 -33.74 -14.96
CA ALA A 131 -11.55 -34.40 -15.61
C ALA A 131 -11.98 -35.00 -16.96
N GLY A 132 -11.20 -34.77 -18.00
CA GLY A 132 -11.52 -35.22 -19.35
C GLY A 132 -12.81 -34.59 -19.88
N GLN A 133 -13.74 -35.41 -20.39
CA GLN A 133 -15.01 -34.95 -20.98
C GLN A 133 -16.24 -35.20 -20.11
N ASP A 134 -16.18 -36.20 -19.24
CA ASP A 134 -17.37 -36.80 -18.60
C ASP A 134 -17.16 -37.16 -17.12
N MET A 135 -15.96 -36.95 -16.56
CA MET A 135 -15.70 -37.24 -15.15
C MET A 135 -15.88 -35.97 -14.32
N PHE A 136 -16.88 -35.96 -13.44
CA PHE A 136 -17.11 -34.89 -12.46
C PHE A 136 -16.76 -35.43 -11.07
N LEU A 137 -15.80 -34.77 -10.43
CA LEU A 137 -15.17 -35.17 -9.18
C LEU A 137 -15.35 -34.06 -8.15
N ASN A 138 -15.51 -34.43 -6.88
CA ASN A 138 -15.51 -33.49 -5.75
C ASN A 138 -16.49 -32.31 -5.90
N VAL A 139 -17.70 -32.56 -6.42
CA VAL A 139 -18.76 -31.55 -6.48
C VAL A 139 -19.39 -31.42 -5.09
N ARG A 140 -19.01 -30.38 -4.35
CA ARG A 140 -19.46 -30.15 -2.98
C ARG A 140 -19.38 -28.69 -2.58
N LEU A 141 -20.01 -28.35 -1.46
CA LEU A 141 -19.76 -27.09 -0.76
C LEU A 141 -18.30 -27.07 -0.30
N LYS A 142 -17.60 -25.97 -0.56
CA LYS A 142 -16.22 -25.79 -0.11
C LYS A 142 -16.19 -25.79 1.42
N SER A 143 -15.24 -26.50 2.03
CA SER A 143 -15.14 -26.58 3.50
C SER A 143 -14.88 -25.21 4.14
N ASN A 144 -14.10 -24.37 3.46
CA ASN A 144 -13.68 -23.06 3.96
C ASN A 144 -14.48 -21.97 3.22
N GLN A 145 -15.52 -21.45 3.89
CA GLN A 145 -16.43 -20.45 3.33
C GLN A 145 -15.95 -19.03 3.68
N THR A 146 -15.24 -18.38 2.75
CA THR A 146 -14.75 -16.99 2.88
C THR A 146 -15.65 -15.96 2.20
N LYS A 147 -16.84 -16.35 1.71
CA LYS A 147 -17.77 -15.57 0.86
C LYS A 147 -17.19 -15.14 -0.51
N ASN A 148 -15.87 -15.00 -0.63
CA ASN A 148 -15.12 -14.75 -1.85
C ASN A 148 -14.73 -16.04 -2.58
N LEU A 149 -14.71 -15.99 -3.92
CA LEU A 149 -14.27 -17.15 -4.71
C LEU A 149 -12.76 -17.38 -4.50
N PRO A 150 -12.30 -18.64 -4.43
CA PRO A 150 -10.89 -18.99 -4.15
C PRO A 150 -9.87 -18.47 -5.17
N TYR A 151 -10.35 -18.02 -6.33
CA TYR A 151 -9.50 -17.61 -7.44
C TYR A 151 -9.58 -16.10 -7.58
N ILE A 152 -8.46 -15.45 -7.30
CA ILE A 152 -8.31 -14.01 -7.47
C ILE A 152 -7.45 -13.75 -8.69
N GLY A 153 -7.97 -12.91 -9.58
CA GLY A 153 -7.24 -12.45 -10.76
C GLY A 153 -7.83 -11.15 -11.28
N TYR A 154 -7.05 -10.44 -12.09
CA TYR A 154 -7.48 -9.21 -12.73
C TYR A 154 -7.28 -9.31 -14.23
N ILE A 155 -8.29 -8.92 -15.00
CA ILE A 155 -8.21 -8.84 -16.46
C ILE A 155 -8.18 -7.36 -16.82
N TYR A 156 -7.08 -6.91 -17.42
CA TYR A 156 -6.80 -5.50 -17.68
C TYR A 156 -7.83 -4.82 -18.57
N ASN A 157 -8.18 -5.44 -19.71
CA ASN A 157 -9.11 -4.89 -20.70
C ASN A 157 -9.96 -6.03 -21.27
N ASN A 158 -11.19 -6.20 -20.79
CA ASN A 158 -12.10 -7.25 -21.29
C ASN A 158 -13.57 -6.81 -21.38
N ILE A 159 -13.85 -5.50 -21.31
CA ILE A 159 -15.24 -5.02 -21.38
C ILE A 159 -15.71 -5.02 -22.84
N ASN A 160 -14.88 -4.51 -23.77
CA ASN A 160 -15.22 -4.39 -25.20
C ASN A 160 -14.07 -4.82 -26.15
N SER A 161 -12.97 -5.38 -25.63
CA SER A 161 -11.78 -5.76 -26.41
C SER A 161 -11.18 -7.06 -25.88
N VAL A 162 -10.40 -7.74 -26.71
CA VAL A 162 -9.56 -8.86 -26.28
C VAL A 162 -8.53 -8.35 -25.27
N ALA A 163 -8.27 -9.14 -24.24
CA ALA A 163 -7.23 -8.85 -23.25
C ALA A 163 -5.86 -8.90 -23.93
N THR A 164 -5.25 -7.74 -24.12
CA THR A 164 -3.94 -7.59 -24.75
C THR A 164 -2.87 -7.42 -23.66
N SER A 165 -1.86 -8.28 -23.65
CA SER A 165 -0.67 -8.11 -22.81
C SER A 165 0.27 -7.07 -23.40
N MET A 166 1.15 -6.52 -22.58
CA MET A 166 2.23 -5.63 -23.03
C MET A 166 3.12 -6.29 -24.08
N VAL A 167 3.44 -7.58 -23.89
CA VAL A 167 4.23 -8.39 -24.86
C VAL A 167 3.55 -8.39 -26.23
N ASP A 168 2.23 -8.35 -26.26
CA ASP A 168 1.47 -8.49 -27.49
C ASP A 168 1.48 -7.24 -28.34
N LEU A 169 1.57 -6.08 -27.69
CA LEU A 169 1.82 -4.80 -28.36
C LEU A 169 3.22 -4.80 -29.03
N VAL A 170 4.18 -5.48 -28.41
CA VAL A 170 5.58 -5.55 -28.87
C VAL A 170 5.77 -6.63 -29.94
N LYS A 171 4.98 -7.71 -29.96
CA LYS A 171 5.12 -8.84 -30.92
C LYS A 171 5.23 -8.37 -32.38
N ALA A 172 4.40 -7.42 -32.81
CA ALA A 172 4.44 -6.89 -34.18
C ALA A 172 5.81 -6.25 -34.53
N HIS A 173 6.39 -5.55 -33.56
CA HIS A 173 7.70 -4.92 -33.68
C HIS A 173 8.82 -5.97 -33.65
N GLN A 174 8.70 -6.99 -32.80
CA GLN A 174 9.63 -8.12 -32.74
C GLN A 174 9.69 -8.89 -34.07
N PHE A 175 8.55 -9.19 -34.70
CA PHE A 175 8.55 -9.84 -36.02
C PHE A 175 9.24 -8.98 -37.07
N THR A 176 8.97 -7.67 -37.06
CA THR A 176 9.61 -6.73 -37.99
C THR A 176 11.13 -6.69 -37.76
N TYR A 177 11.57 -6.66 -36.51
CA TYR A 177 12.98 -6.71 -36.13
C TYR A 177 13.66 -7.95 -36.69
N ILE A 178 13.07 -9.14 -36.49
CA ILE A 178 13.60 -10.41 -37.00
C ILE A 178 13.71 -10.38 -38.54
N ILE A 179 12.70 -9.84 -39.23
CA ILE A 179 12.71 -9.74 -40.70
C ILE A 179 13.82 -8.79 -41.18
N VAL A 180 13.96 -7.62 -40.56
CA VAL A 180 15.01 -6.64 -40.93
C VAL A 180 16.39 -7.21 -40.63
N TRP A 181 16.56 -7.88 -39.50
CA TRP A 181 17.80 -8.56 -39.13
C TRP A 181 18.19 -9.62 -40.16
N TRP A 182 17.24 -10.46 -40.56
CA TRP A 182 17.47 -11.45 -41.60
C TRP A 182 17.85 -10.79 -42.95
N ARG A 183 17.21 -9.67 -43.33
CA ARG A 183 17.58 -8.92 -44.55
C ARG A 183 19.00 -8.36 -44.46
N LEU A 184 19.38 -7.81 -43.31
CA LEU A 184 20.72 -7.32 -43.05
C LEU A 184 21.75 -8.44 -43.20
N GLU A 185 21.50 -9.62 -42.63
CA GLU A 185 22.37 -10.79 -42.76
C GLU A 185 22.52 -11.22 -44.24
N GLN A 186 21.43 -11.21 -45.01
CA GLN A 186 21.47 -11.51 -46.44
C GLN A 186 22.31 -10.49 -47.24
N GLU A 187 22.21 -9.20 -46.92
CA GLU A 187 23.03 -8.17 -47.58
C GLU A 187 24.50 -8.26 -47.18
N LEU A 188 24.80 -8.58 -45.91
CA LEU A 188 26.17 -8.87 -45.46
C LEU A 188 26.75 -10.10 -46.17
N ALA A 189 25.96 -11.16 -46.35
CA ALA A 189 26.40 -12.35 -47.08
C ALA A 189 26.69 -12.07 -48.58
N LYS A 190 26.00 -11.10 -49.19
CA LYS A 190 26.24 -10.66 -50.57
C LYS A 190 27.46 -9.74 -50.71
N ALA A 191 27.86 -9.06 -49.63
CA ALA A 191 28.96 -8.11 -49.63
C ALA A 191 30.31 -8.83 -49.83
N LYS A 192 30.69 -9.06 -51.10
CA LYS A 192 31.96 -9.70 -51.49
C LYS A 192 33.10 -8.69 -51.76
N GLY A 193 33.01 -7.48 -51.20
CA GLY A 193 34.00 -6.41 -51.39
C GLY A 193 34.00 -5.78 -52.79
N ARG A 194 35.03 -4.99 -53.10
CA ARG A 194 35.21 -4.35 -54.41
C ARG A 194 35.56 -5.40 -55.45
N LYS A 195 34.75 -5.53 -56.50
CA LYS A 195 35.04 -6.42 -57.62
C LYS A 195 35.29 -5.64 -58.88
N PHE A 196 36.18 -6.18 -59.69
CA PHE A 196 36.57 -5.60 -60.95
C PHE A 196 35.81 -6.28 -62.09
N VAL A 197 35.31 -5.49 -63.03
CA VAL A 197 34.73 -6.02 -64.27
C VAL A 197 35.84 -6.10 -65.31
N MET A 198 36.23 -7.32 -65.67
CA MET A 198 37.22 -7.60 -66.71
C MET A 198 36.53 -8.30 -67.90
N ASP A 199 36.99 -8.02 -69.12
CA ASP A 199 36.58 -8.78 -70.30
C ASP A 199 37.23 -10.18 -70.29
N ILE A 200 36.48 -11.22 -70.64
CA ILE A 200 36.93 -12.62 -70.76
C ILE A 200 38.09 -12.74 -71.76
N ALA A 201 38.17 -11.86 -72.76
CA ALA A 201 39.27 -11.82 -73.73
C ALA A 201 40.63 -11.45 -73.09
N GLN A 202 40.64 -10.84 -71.91
CA GLN A 202 41.83 -10.38 -71.19
C GLN A 202 42.43 -11.44 -70.25
N LEU A 203 41.86 -12.66 -70.23
CA LEU A 203 42.48 -13.80 -69.56
C LEU A 203 43.77 -14.20 -70.32
N PRO A 204 44.96 -14.21 -69.67
CA PRO A 204 46.20 -14.58 -70.33
C PRO A 204 46.22 -16.08 -70.64
N LYS A 205 45.72 -16.44 -71.82
CA LYS A 205 45.74 -17.83 -72.34
C LYS A 205 47.17 -18.36 -72.52
N SER A 206 48.17 -17.48 -72.58
CA SER A 206 49.59 -17.79 -72.70
C SER A 206 50.18 -18.46 -71.45
N MET A 207 49.59 -18.25 -70.26
CA MET A 207 50.06 -18.86 -69.01
C MET A 207 49.37 -20.20 -68.67
N GLY A 208 48.40 -20.65 -69.47
CA GLY A 208 47.70 -21.92 -69.27
C GLY A 208 46.73 -21.94 -68.07
N TRP A 209 46.29 -20.76 -67.60
CA TRP A 209 45.38 -20.66 -66.45
C TRP A 209 43.94 -20.96 -66.89
N ASP A 210 43.31 -21.90 -66.21
CA ASP A 210 41.89 -22.20 -66.37
C ASP A 210 41.02 -21.17 -65.63
N VAL A 211 39.79 -20.94 -66.09
CA VAL A 211 38.87 -19.91 -65.57
C VAL A 211 38.65 -20.07 -64.06
N ASP A 212 38.60 -21.32 -63.59
CA ASP A 212 38.40 -21.64 -62.17
C ASP A 212 39.62 -21.32 -61.30
N GLN A 213 40.84 -21.54 -61.82
CA GLN A 213 42.07 -21.16 -61.12
C GLN A 213 42.23 -19.65 -61.03
N TRP A 214 41.85 -18.94 -62.10
CA TRP A 214 41.86 -17.48 -62.12
C TRP A 214 40.84 -16.89 -61.15
N MET A 215 39.61 -17.44 -61.10
CA MET A 215 38.57 -17.01 -60.15
C MET A 215 38.99 -17.28 -58.69
N TYR A 216 39.69 -18.39 -58.42
CA TYR A 216 40.22 -18.71 -57.09
C TYR A 216 41.27 -17.70 -56.60
N TYR A 217 42.23 -17.32 -57.47
CA TYR A 217 43.20 -16.28 -57.12
C TYR A 217 42.55 -14.89 -57.01
N PHE A 218 41.50 -14.63 -57.79
CA PHE A 218 40.73 -13.38 -57.71
C PHE A 218 39.94 -13.26 -56.40
N GLU A 219 39.21 -14.31 -55.98
CA GLU A 219 38.47 -14.30 -54.72
C GLU A 219 39.40 -14.23 -53.49
N ASN A 220 40.61 -14.79 -53.56
CA ASN A 220 41.54 -14.81 -52.42
C ASN A 220 42.53 -13.62 -52.34
N LEU A 221 42.98 -13.07 -53.47
CA LEU A 221 44.01 -12.01 -53.50
C LEU A 221 43.46 -10.62 -53.81
N GLY A 222 42.25 -10.51 -54.39
CA GLY A 222 41.58 -9.22 -54.64
C GLY A 222 42.28 -8.26 -55.61
N VAL A 223 43.41 -8.66 -56.21
CA VAL A 223 44.19 -7.88 -57.19
C VAL A 223 44.59 -8.80 -58.34
N ILE A 224 44.37 -8.35 -59.57
CA ILE A 224 44.80 -9.05 -60.79
C ILE A 224 45.92 -8.23 -61.43
N TRP A 225 47.02 -8.89 -61.75
CA TRP A 225 48.14 -8.29 -62.49
C TRP A 225 47.94 -8.58 -63.98
N ILE A 226 47.67 -7.54 -64.76
CA ILE A 226 47.55 -7.63 -66.22
C ILE A 226 48.86 -7.16 -66.85
N ASN A 227 49.38 -7.94 -67.79
CA ASN A 227 50.55 -7.55 -68.58
C ASN A 227 50.12 -6.82 -69.85
N SER A 228 50.01 -5.49 -69.80
CA SER A 228 49.63 -4.63 -70.94
C SER A 228 50.61 -4.67 -72.12
N ARG A 229 51.74 -5.38 -71.99
CA ARG A 229 52.76 -5.55 -73.04
C ARG A 229 52.47 -6.70 -74.00
N GLU A 230 51.60 -7.64 -73.65
CA GLU A 230 51.17 -8.74 -74.54
C GLU A 230 49.98 -8.36 -75.45
N GLU A 231 49.27 -7.28 -75.13
CA GLU A 231 48.06 -6.82 -75.84
C GLU A 231 48.36 -5.72 -76.89
N GLY A 232 49.61 -5.23 -76.91
CA GLY A 232 50.12 -4.33 -77.95
C GLY A 232 50.22 -5.04 -79.30
N ARG A 233 49.92 -4.29 -80.38
CA ARG A 233 49.94 -4.76 -81.78
C ARG A 233 51.19 -5.61 -82.05
N LYS A 234 51.03 -6.86 -82.51
CA LYS A 234 52.14 -7.78 -82.83
C LYS A 234 53.19 -7.09 -83.69
N GLY A 235 54.34 -6.76 -83.10
CA GLY A 235 55.52 -6.22 -83.79
C GLY A 235 56.11 -4.90 -83.28
N ASP A 236 55.53 -4.22 -82.28
CA ASP A 236 56.08 -2.95 -81.77
C ASP A 236 56.32 -2.98 -80.24
N PRO A 237 57.59 -3.01 -79.76
CA PRO A 237 57.93 -3.14 -78.34
C PRO A 237 57.60 -1.92 -77.46
N ASN A 238 57.27 -0.77 -78.06
CA ASN A 238 57.17 0.51 -77.34
C ASN A 238 55.74 1.06 -77.20
N THR A 239 54.73 0.39 -77.75
CA THR A 239 53.33 0.83 -77.64
C THR A 239 52.64 0.18 -76.45
N ILE A 240 52.62 0.90 -75.32
CA ILE A 240 51.79 0.57 -74.17
C ILE A 240 50.35 0.91 -74.56
N ALA A 241 49.44 -0.07 -74.53
CA ALA A 241 48.03 0.19 -74.74
C ALA A 241 47.52 1.14 -73.64
N THR A 242 47.15 2.37 -74.00
CA THR A 242 46.53 3.34 -73.10
C THR A 242 45.09 2.90 -72.83
N PHE A 243 44.94 1.97 -71.90
CA PHE A 243 43.66 1.40 -71.52
C PHE A 243 43.15 2.05 -70.23
N ASN A 244 42.05 2.80 -70.32
CA ASN A 244 41.43 3.48 -69.17
C ASN A 244 39.94 3.10 -69.05
N GLN A 245 39.63 1.80 -69.11
CA GLN A 245 38.26 1.31 -68.97
C GLN A 245 38.13 0.19 -67.95
N PHE A 246 38.87 0.32 -66.85
CA PHE A 246 38.66 -0.49 -65.66
C PHE A 246 37.58 0.18 -64.80
N GLN A 247 36.34 -0.28 -64.94
CA GLN A 247 35.28 0.10 -64.00
C GLN A 247 35.32 -0.88 -62.83
N SER A 248 35.85 -0.43 -61.69
CA SER A 248 35.66 -1.14 -60.43
C SER A 248 34.20 -0.96 -60.00
N ILE A 249 33.48 -2.07 -59.85
CA ILE A 249 32.16 -2.05 -59.24
C ILE A 249 32.39 -2.26 -57.75
N ASP A 250 32.19 -1.20 -56.98
CA ASP A 250 32.18 -1.28 -55.53
C ASP A 250 30.88 -1.96 -55.08
N MET A 251 30.95 -3.24 -54.74
CA MET A 251 29.84 -3.97 -54.12
C MET A 251 29.92 -3.91 -52.58
N SER A 252 30.64 -2.93 -52.01
CA SER A 252 30.50 -2.64 -50.59
C SER A 252 29.09 -2.09 -50.36
N LEU A 253 28.21 -2.96 -49.85
CA LEU A 253 26.84 -2.64 -49.41
C LEU A 253 26.79 -1.72 -48.17
N SER A 254 27.84 -0.92 -47.94
CA SER A 254 28.07 -0.13 -46.72
C SER A 254 26.92 0.84 -46.42
N GLN A 255 26.34 1.46 -47.44
CA GLN A 255 25.23 2.42 -47.24
C GLN A 255 23.92 1.73 -46.83
N VAL A 256 23.61 0.56 -47.40
CA VAL A 256 22.37 -0.17 -47.12
C VAL A 256 22.43 -0.85 -45.74
N VAL A 257 23.61 -1.37 -45.37
CA VAL A 257 23.87 -1.92 -44.03
C VAL A 257 23.66 -0.85 -42.95
N GLY A 258 24.16 0.37 -43.16
CA GLY A 258 23.94 1.49 -42.24
C GLY A 258 22.47 1.84 -42.06
N GLN A 259 21.69 1.87 -43.15
CA GLN A 259 20.24 2.12 -43.10
C GLN A 259 19.49 1.02 -42.33
N TYR A 260 19.84 -0.25 -42.52
CA TYR A 260 19.21 -1.33 -41.76
C TYR A 260 19.53 -1.27 -40.27
N MET A 261 20.77 -0.92 -39.90
CA MET A 261 21.15 -0.71 -38.50
C MET A 261 20.35 0.44 -37.86
N GLU A 262 20.17 1.55 -38.57
CA GLU A 262 19.34 2.68 -38.09
C GLU A 262 17.88 2.28 -37.89
N VAL A 263 17.32 1.45 -38.80
CA VAL A 263 15.96 0.92 -38.66
C VAL A 263 15.85 -0.01 -37.45
N LEU A 264 16.85 -0.86 -37.20
CA LEU A 264 16.87 -1.76 -36.04
C LEU A 264 16.93 -0.96 -34.73
N GLU A 265 17.80 0.03 -34.63
CA GLU A 265 17.90 0.91 -33.46
C GLU A 265 16.58 1.67 -33.22
N LYS A 266 15.93 2.14 -34.29
CA LYS A 266 14.62 2.78 -34.17
C LYS A 266 13.53 1.81 -33.70
N LEU A 267 13.56 0.55 -34.13
CA LEU A 267 12.63 -0.48 -33.67
C LEU A 267 12.83 -0.77 -32.18
N GLU A 268 14.08 -0.89 -31.72
CA GLU A 268 14.41 -1.05 -30.30
C GLU A 268 13.87 0.12 -29.48
N LYS A 269 14.12 1.35 -29.93
CA LYS A 269 13.60 2.56 -29.26
C LYS A 269 12.07 2.63 -29.22
N LEU A 270 11.39 2.23 -30.30
CA LEU A 270 9.92 2.15 -30.29
C LEU A 270 9.41 1.13 -29.28
N VAL A 271 10.10 0.00 -29.12
CA VAL A 271 9.77 -0.99 -28.09
C VAL A 271 9.99 -0.42 -26.69
N GLU A 272 11.11 0.28 -26.44
CA GLU A 272 11.37 0.97 -25.17
C GLU A 272 10.27 1.99 -24.83
N ASP A 273 9.84 2.78 -25.82
CA ASP A 273 8.77 3.78 -25.68
C ASP A 273 7.42 3.13 -25.38
N ILE A 274 7.08 2.01 -26.05
CA ILE A 274 5.84 1.25 -25.78
C ILE A 274 5.86 0.64 -24.37
N MET A 275 6.99 0.07 -23.97
CA MET A 275 7.18 -0.54 -22.64
C MET A 275 7.25 0.54 -21.53
N GLY A 276 7.61 1.78 -21.87
CA GLY A 276 7.78 2.88 -20.94
C GLY A 276 9.02 2.74 -20.03
N VAL A 277 9.99 1.92 -20.43
CA VAL A 277 11.22 1.67 -19.67
C VAL A 277 12.37 2.42 -20.33
N ALA A 278 12.86 3.45 -19.65
CA ALA A 278 14.00 4.22 -20.13
C ALA A 278 15.32 3.44 -19.91
N PRO A 279 16.34 3.60 -20.77
CA PRO A 279 17.67 2.97 -20.61
C PRO A 279 18.31 3.23 -19.23
N GLN A 280 18.13 4.44 -18.69
CA GLN A 280 18.64 4.78 -17.35
C GLN A 280 18.03 3.91 -16.25
N ARG A 281 16.78 3.46 -16.42
CA ARG A 281 16.12 2.55 -15.47
C ARG A 281 16.63 1.11 -15.61
N MET A 282 17.15 0.75 -16.77
CA MET A 282 17.82 -0.54 -17.00
C MET A 282 19.25 -0.57 -16.41
N GLY A 283 19.74 0.57 -15.92
CA GLY A 283 21.10 0.71 -15.37
C GLY A 283 22.12 1.22 -16.38
N ASP A 284 21.71 1.54 -17.61
CA ASP A 284 22.57 2.14 -18.61
C ASP A 284 22.55 3.67 -18.46
N ILE A 285 23.35 4.17 -17.51
CA ILE A 285 23.52 5.60 -17.26
C ILE A 285 24.72 6.08 -18.06
N GLY A 286 24.48 6.93 -19.05
CA GLY A 286 25.53 7.48 -19.90
C GLY A 286 26.56 8.26 -19.09
N LYS A 287 27.85 8.15 -19.43
CA LYS A 287 28.96 8.83 -18.71
C LYS A 287 28.85 10.36 -18.67
N GLN A 288 28.05 10.96 -19.56
CA GLN A 288 27.79 12.41 -19.62
C GLN A 288 26.49 12.82 -18.93
N GLU A 289 25.71 11.87 -18.43
CA GLU A 289 24.41 12.15 -17.83
C GLU A 289 24.57 12.62 -16.37
N THR A 290 23.87 13.69 -16.01
CA THR A 290 23.89 14.18 -14.62
C THR A 290 23.09 13.25 -13.72
N ALA A 291 23.53 13.06 -12.47
CA ALA A 291 22.81 12.23 -11.49
C ALA A 291 21.33 12.67 -11.32
N THR A 292 21.08 13.98 -11.37
CA THR A 292 19.73 14.56 -11.33
C THR A 292 18.91 14.23 -12.59
N GLY A 293 19.54 14.25 -13.77
CA GLY A 293 18.92 13.84 -15.04
C GLY A 293 18.51 12.37 -15.02
N ALA A 294 19.44 11.49 -14.62
CA ALA A 294 19.20 10.06 -14.50
C ALA A 294 18.06 9.76 -13.51
N GLN A 295 18.08 10.37 -12.33
CA GLN A 295 17.04 10.18 -11.32
C GLN A 295 15.66 10.69 -11.78
N THR A 296 15.63 11.78 -12.55
CA THR A 296 14.40 12.30 -13.16
C THR A 296 13.86 11.36 -14.23
N SER A 297 14.74 10.79 -15.07
CA SER A 297 14.37 9.79 -16.10
C SER A 297 13.79 8.53 -15.46
N ILE A 298 14.44 8.01 -14.41
CA ILE A 298 13.96 6.86 -13.64
C ILE A 298 12.58 7.15 -13.02
N SER A 299 12.39 8.33 -12.43
CA SER A 299 11.11 8.74 -11.83
C SER A 299 9.98 8.83 -12.88
N ARG A 300 10.27 9.40 -14.06
CA ARG A 300 9.31 9.45 -15.18
C ARG A 300 8.96 8.05 -15.67
N SER A 301 9.94 7.19 -15.92
CA SER A 301 9.70 5.81 -16.35
C SER A 301 8.90 5.03 -15.32
N THR A 302 9.17 5.23 -14.03
CA THR A 302 8.39 4.61 -12.94
C THR A 302 6.94 5.04 -13.01
N ASN A 303 6.66 6.34 -13.19
CA ASN A 303 5.31 6.87 -13.33
C ASN A 303 4.59 6.35 -14.58
N VAL A 304 5.29 6.18 -15.71
CA VAL A 304 4.71 5.60 -16.94
C VAL A 304 4.34 4.14 -16.72
N THR A 305 5.20 3.36 -16.06
CA THR A 305 4.91 1.94 -15.81
C THR A 305 3.93 1.68 -14.66
N LYS A 306 3.67 2.69 -13.83
CA LYS A 306 2.87 2.57 -12.61
C LYS A 306 1.46 2.00 -12.85
N PRO A 307 0.69 2.44 -13.86
CA PRO A 307 -0.65 1.88 -14.10
C PRO A 307 -0.62 0.38 -14.36
N TRP A 308 0.44 -0.15 -14.99
CA TRP A 308 0.59 -1.58 -15.23
C TRP A 308 0.76 -2.37 -13.93
N PHE A 309 1.60 -1.87 -13.02
CA PHE A 309 1.84 -2.48 -11.72
C PHE A 309 0.70 -2.27 -10.73
N TYR A 310 -0.05 -1.18 -10.85
CA TYR A 310 -1.17 -0.88 -9.95
C TYR A 310 -2.21 -2.01 -9.92
N PHE A 311 -2.61 -2.53 -11.08
CA PHE A 311 -3.54 -3.65 -11.14
C PHE A 311 -2.97 -4.94 -10.54
N HIS A 312 -1.66 -5.15 -10.66
CA HIS A 312 -1.00 -6.27 -10.01
C HIS A 312 -0.94 -6.09 -8.49
N ASP A 313 -0.74 -4.87 -8.01
CA ASP A 313 -0.78 -4.56 -6.58
C ASP A 313 -2.19 -4.75 -6.00
N LEU A 314 -3.26 -4.43 -6.77
CA LEU A 314 -4.64 -4.78 -6.39
C LEU A 314 -4.86 -6.29 -6.28
N VAL A 315 -4.28 -7.09 -7.18
CA VAL A 315 -4.35 -8.56 -7.08
C VAL A 315 -3.63 -9.04 -5.83
N LYS A 316 -2.44 -8.51 -5.52
CA LYS A 316 -1.73 -8.86 -4.28
C LYS A 316 -2.53 -8.49 -3.04
N GLU A 317 -3.12 -7.29 -3.02
CA GLU A 317 -3.95 -6.82 -1.91
C GLU A 317 -5.15 -7.74 -1.69
N ALA A 318 -5.85 -8.12 -2.76
CA ALA A 318 -6.96 -9.07 -2.70
C ALA A 318 -6.50 -10.46 -2.24
N VAL A 319 -5.37 -10.98 -2.75
CA VAL A 319 -4.82 -12.29 -2.37
C VAL A 319 -4.45 -12.32 -0.88
N LEU A 320 -3.76 -11.28 -0.40
CA LEU A 320 -3.39 -11.18 1.01
C LEU A 320 -4.61 -11.00 1.92
N SER A 321 -5.62 -10.27 1.45
CA SER A 321 -6.88 -10.10 2.18
C SER A 321 -7.65 -11.43 2.28
N GLU A 322 -7.74 -12.19 1.19
CA GLU A 322 -8.39 -13.50 1.23
C GLU A 322 -7.59 -14.52 2.04
N LEU A 323 -6.25 -14.45 2.02
CA LEU A 323 -5.41 -15.29 2.88
C LEU A 323 -5.64 -14.97 4.37
N LEU A 324 -5.88 -13.69 4.71
CA LEU A 324 -6.23 -13.28 6.06
C LEU A 324 -7.60 -13.83 6.49
N GLU A 325 -8.60 -13.76 5.62
CA GLU A 325 -9.92 -14.35 5.88
C GLU A 325 -9.86 -15.88 5.98
N LEU A 326 -9.02 -16.55 5.19
CA LEU A 326 -8.76 -17.98 5.34
C LEU A 326 -8.04 -18.29 6.66
N ALA A 327 -7.12 -17.42 7.09
CA ALA A 327 -6.41 -17.58 8.37
C ALA A 327 -7.37 -17.48 9.56
N LYS A 328 -8.38 -16.61 9.51
CA LYS A 328 -9.45 -16.54 10.52
C LYS A 328 -10.18 -17.88 10.67
N ILE A 329 -10.51 -18.53 9.56
CA ILE A 329 -11.16 -19.85 9.55
C ILE A 329 -10.21 -20.96 10.02
N ALA A 330 -8.96 -20.93 9.56
CA ALA A 330 -7.98 -21.98 9.89
C ALA A 330 -7.55 -21.95 11.37
N TYR A 331 -7.51 -20.76 11.99
CA TYR A 331 -7.06 -20.56 13.37
C TYR A 331 -8.20 -20.17 14.32
N ILE A 332 -9.40 -20.69 14.09
CA ILE A 332 -10.55 -20.50 15.00
C ILE A 332 -10.20 -20.89 16.44
N ASP A 333 -9.51 -22.01 16.62
CA ASP A 333 -9.13 -22.54 17.94
C ASP A 333 -7.85 -21.91 18.51
N GLY A 334 -7.26 -20.93 17.81
CA GLY A 334 -5.95 -20.35 18.12
C GLY A 334 -4.78 -21.22 17.62
N GLY A 335 -3.57 -20.66 17.66
CA GLY A 335 -2.37 -21.35 17.19
C GLY A 335 -1.10 -20.74 17.75
N GLU A 336 -0.09 -21.58 18.02
CA GLU A 336 1.24 -21.15 18.44
C GLU A 336 2.24 -21.48 17.32
N PHE A 337 2.93 -20.47 16.83
CA PHE A 337 3.96 -20.60 15.80
C PHE A 337 5.30 -20.27 16.41
N GLU A 338 6.28 -21.14 16.21
CA GLU A 338 7.66 -20.86 16.56
C GLU A 338 8.40 -20.49 15.28
N PHE A 339 8.87 -19.24 15.22
CA PHE A 339 9.76 -18.77 14.18
C PHE A 339 11.20 -18.86 14.68
N LEU A 340 12.05 -19.60 13.96
CA LEU A 340 13.48 -19.51 14.15
C LEU A 340 14.02 -18.34 13.30
N ASP A 341 14.56 -17.33 13.96
CA ASP A 341 15.39 -16.31 13.31
C ASP A 341 16.84 -16.45 13.79
N GLY A 342 17.64 -17.22 13.04
CA GLY A 342 19.02 -17.53 13.40
C GLY A 342 19.13 -18.42 14.64
N LEU A 343 19.49 -17.82 15.79
CA LEU A 343 19.67 -18.50 17.08
C LEU A 343 18.52 -18.22 18.08
N ASP A 344 17.65 -17.24 17.77
CA ASP A 344 16.55 -16.87 18.63
C ASP A 344 15.25 -17.56 18.16
N VAL A 345 14.52 -18.14 19.11
CA VAL A 345 13.19 -18.69 18.88
C VAL A 345 12.17 -17.63 19.28
N ALA A 346 11.48 -17.07 18.30
CA ALA A 346 10.38 -16.13 18.52
C ALA A 346 9.06 -16.89 18.40
N THR A 347 8.32 -16.99 19.51
CA THR A 347 6.99 -17.63 19.51
C THR A 347 5.90 -16.59 19.28
N LEU A 348 5.10 -16.78 18.24
CA LEU A 348 3.87 -16.03 17.96
C LEU A 348 2.67 -16.84 18.45
N LYS A 349 1.97 -16.31 19.45
CA LYS A 349 0.70 -16.87 19.92
C LYS A 349 -0.47 -16.11 19.29
N ILE A 350 -1.24 -16.80 18.47
CA ILE A 350 -2.47 -16.30 17.86
C ILE A 350 -3.64 -16.69 18.76
N ASP A 351 -4.39 -15.67 19.18
CA ASP A 351 -5.62 -15.82 19.93
C ASP A 351 -6.80 -15.79 18.94
N GLY A 352 -7.46 -16.93 18.75
CA GLY A 352 -8.51 -17.13 17.74
C GLY A 352 -9.69 -16.18 17.92
N ASP A 353 -10.10 -15.93 19.17
CA ASP A 353 -11.20 -15.01 19.49
C ASP A 353 -10.86 -13.57 19.08
N LYS A 354 -9.62 -13.14 19.35
CA LYS A 354 -9.16 -11.79 18.97
C LYS A 354 -9.01 -11.65 17.46
N LEU A 355 -8.54 -12.70 16.77
CA LEU A 355 -8.38 -12.69 15.33
C LEU A 355 -9.74 -12.60 14.63
N ASN A 356 -10.71 -13.42 15.06
CA ASN A 356 -12.07 -13.42 14.52
C ASN A 356 -12.84 -12.13 14.84
N GLY A 357 -12.60 -11.53 16.00
CA GLY A 357 -13.18 -10.25 16.38
C GLY A 357 -12.53 -9.02 15.74
N SER A 358 -11.48 -9.20 14.92
CA SER A 358 -10.72 -8.10 14.30
C SER A 358 -10.94 -8.01 12.79
N ASP A 359 -11.30 -6.80 12.33
CA ASP A 359 -11.30 -6.46 10.91
C ASP A 359 -9.93 -5.90 10.53
N MET A 360 -9.18 -6.68 9.75
CA MET A 360 -7.83 -6.32 9.30
C MET A 360 -7.86 -5.99 7.82
N GLY A 361 -7.43 -4.79 7.45
CA GLY A 361 -7.20 -4.39 6.07
C GLY A 361 -5.71 -4.52 5.71
N VAL A 362 -5.42 -5.18 4.58
CA VAL A 362 -4.07 -5.22 4.01
C VAL A 362 -3.95 -4.10 2.99
N PHE A 363 -2.84 -3.36 3.01
CA PHE A 363 -2.56 -2.31 2.04
C PHE A 363 -1.19 -2.55 1.42
N VAL A 364 -1.12 -2.63 0.10
CA VAL A 364 0.15 -2.74 -0.63
C VAL A 364 0.64 -1.34 -0.93
N THR A 365 1.81 -0.97 -0.39
CA THR A 365 2.45 0.32 -0.68
C THR A 365 3.68 0.12 -1.56
N ASN A 366 3.99 1.15 -2.35
CA ASN A 366 5.17 1.16 -3.20
C ASN A 366 6.30 1.93 -2.49
N SER A 367 7.48 1.31 -2.40
CA SER A 367 8.67 1.88 -1.76
C SER A 367 9.07 3.25 -2.30
N PHE A 368 8.85 3.53 -3.59
CA PHE A 368 9.17 4.84 -4.17
C PHE A 368 8.24 5.96 -3.67
N GLU A 369 6.94 5.68 -3.59
CA GLU A 369 5.99 6.66 -3.04
C GLU A 369 6.21 6.86 -1.56
N ASP A 370 6.47 5.78 -0.83
CA ASP A 370 6.70 5.85 0.60
C ASP A 370 7.96 6.66 0.89
N ARG A 371 9.03 6.49 0.09
CA ARG A 371 10.21 7.35 0.17
C ARG A 371 9.88 8.82 -0.09
N LYS A 372 9.11 9.15 -1.13
CA LYS A 372 8.70 10.53 -1.40
C LYS A 372 7.80 11.11 -0.30
N LYS A 373 6.94 10.29 0.29
CA LYS A 373 6.09 10.69 1.43
C LYS A 373 6.94 10.89 2.68
N LEU A 374 7.96 10.06 2.90
CA LEU A 374 8.93 10.16 3.99
C LEU A 374 9.75 11.45 3.83
N ASP A 375 10.29 11.76 2.64
CA ASP A 375 10.99 13.03 2.38
C ASP A 375 10.10 14.26 2.70
N LYS A 376 8.82 14.21 2.31
CA LYS A 376 7.86 15.28 2.65
C LYS A 376 7.56 15.33 4.15
N MET A 377 7.47 14.18 4.79
CA MET A 377 7.24 14.06 6.23
C MET A 377 8.42 14.60 7.01
N GLU A 378 9.65 14.34 6.59
CA GLU A 378 10.86 14.96 7.16
C GLU A 378 10.83 16.48 7.05
N GLN A 379 10.43 17.02 5.89
CA GLN A 379 10.27 18.47 5.71
C GLN A 379 9.22 19.04 6.67
N LEU A 380 8.05 18.38 6.77
CA LEU A 380 6.96 18.78 7.66
C LEU A 380 7.35 18.68 9.14
N LEU A 381 8.05 17.61 9.54
CA LEU A 381 8.51 17.40 10.91
C LEU A 381 9.60 18.41 11.29
N THR A 382 10.52 18.72 10.38
CA THR A 382 11.53 19.77 10.60
C THR A 382 10.85 21.12 10.86
N MET A 383 9.80 21.46 10.10
CA MET A 383 8.99 22.65 10.35
C MET A 383 8.19 22.56 11.66
N ALA A 384 7.64 21.39 12.01
CA ALA A 384 6.88 21.19 13.24
C ALA A 384 7.77 21.28 14.49
N VAL A 385 9.01 20.80 14.44
CA VAL A 385 10.00 20.96 15.50
C VAL A 385 10.38 22.43 15.67
N GLN A 386 10.59 23.17 14.57
CA GLN A 386 10.81 24.62 14.64
C GLN A 386 9.64 25.37 15.28
N GLN A 387 8.41 24.89 15.06
CA GLN A 387 7.19 25.45 15.67
C GLN A 387 6.88 24.89 17.06
N GLY A 388 7.72 24.00 17.61
CA GLY A 388 7.54 23.40 18.94
C GLY A 388 6.36 22.41 19.06
N LYS A 389 5.85 21.89 17.94
CA LYS A 389 4.70 20.96 17.89
C LYS A 389 5.08 19.48 17.83
N ALA A 390 6.34 19.17 17.53
CA ALA A 390 6.87 17.80 17.46
C ALA A 390 8.19 17.70 18.22
N SER A 391 8.54 16.50 18.69
CA SER A 391 9.80 16.23 19.39
C SER A 391 10.89 15.78 18.40
N LEU A 392 12.16 15.99 18.74
CA LEU A 392 13.30 15.42 17.99
C LEU A 392 13.28 13.88 17.98
N LEU A 393 12.69 13.27 19.00
CA LEU A 393 12.50 11.82 19.09
C LEU A 393 11.55 11.30 18.00
N ASP A 394 10.55 12.11 17.64
CA ASP A 394 9.57 11.76 16.61
C ASP A 394 10.22 11.76 15.21
N ILE A 395 11.17 12.67 14.97
CA ILE A 395 12.00 12.66 13.76
C ILE A 395 12.86 11.41 13.68
N ALA A 396 13.54 11.05 14.77
CA ALA A 396 14.39 9.85 14.81
C ALA A 396 13.59 8.57 14.57
N ASN A 397 12.39 8.45 15.17
CA ASN A 397 11.51 7.31 14.94
C ASN A 397 11.05 7.21 13.47
N VAL A 398 10.79 8.34 12.82
CA VAL A 398 10.36 8.38 11.41
C VAL A 398 11.50 8.03 10.45
N LEU A 399 12.73 8.47 10.74
CA LEU A 399 13.93 8.12 9.98
C LEU A 399 14.27 6.62 10.09
N ASP A 400 14.08 6.04 11.26
CA ASP A 400 14.35 4.62 11.51
C ASP A 400 13.20 3.71 11.03
N SER A 401 12.05 4.31 10.65
CA SER A 401 10.87 3.57 10.20
C SER A 401 11.03 3.10 8.74
N PRO A 402 10.96 1.80 8.46
CA PRO A 402 11.03 1.28 7.09
C PRO A 402 9.73 1.50 6.29
N SER A 403 8.63 1.90 6.94
CA SER A 403 7.34 2.16 6.29
C SER A 403 6.63 3.38 6.86
N MET A 404 5.88 4.08 6.00
CA MET A 404 5.06 5.23 6.40
C MET A 404 3.98 4.85 7.42
N SER A 405 3.42 3.64 7.32
CA SER A 405 2.41 3.14 8.27
C SER A 405 2.99 2.97 9.67
N TYR A 406 4.21 2.43 9.77
CA TYR A 406 4.91 2.30 11.05
C TYR A 406 5.29 3.67 11.61
N ALA A 407 5.81 4.58 10.77
CA ALA A 407 6.11 5.96 11.14
C ALA A 407 4.87 6.67 11.73
N LYS A 408 3.71 6.54 11.07
CA LYS A 408 2.43 7.10 11.56
C LYS A 408 1.98 6.46 12.88
N SER A 409 2.11 5.14 13.03
CA SER A 409 1.76 4.46 14.30
C SER A 409 2.68 4.88 15.44
N ALA A 410 3.97 5.04 15.17
CA ALA A 410 4.95 5.53 16.13
C ALA A 410 4.62 6.98 16.54
N LEU A 411 4.24 7.83 15.58
CA LEU A 411 3.76 9.19 15.85
C LEU A 411 2.46 9.20 16.67
N ASP A 412 1.45 8.41 16.33
CA ASP A 412 0.20 8.33 17.11
C ASP A 412 0.46 7.86 18.55
N LYS A 413 1.34 6.88 18.73
CA LYS A 413 1.80 6.46 20.07
C LYS A 413 2.52 7.60 20.80
N GLY A 414 3.37 8.34 20.09
CA GLY A 414 4.07 9.53 20.59
C GLY A 414 3.10 10.63 21.03
N GLU A 415 2.15 11.01 20.18
CA GLU A 415 1.11 12.00 20.45
C GLU A 415 0.22 11.57 21.62
N ARG A 416 -0.25 10.32 21.66
CA ARG A 416 -1.04 9.82 22.80
C ARG A 416 -0.25 9.86 24.10
N LYS A 417 1.06 9.58 24.07
CA LYS A 417 1.92 9.67 25.25
C LYS A 417 2.14 11.13 25.65
N ALA A 418 2.38 12.02 24.70
CA ALA A 418 2.50 13.45 24.93
C ALA A 418 1.21 14.04 25.51
N GLN A 419 0.05 13.64 24.99
CA GLN A 419 -1.26 14.05 25.47
C GLN A 419 -1.53 13.52 26.88
N LYS A 420 -1.25 12.24 27.15
CA LYS A 420 -1.33 11.70 28.52
C LYS A 420 -0.42 12.44 29.50
N ASN A 421 0.79 12.78 29.08
CA ASN A 421 1.72 13.56 29.90
C ASN A 421 1.23 15.00 30.10
N ALA A 422 0.64 15.63 29.08
CA ALA A 422 0.05 16.96 29.17
C ALA A 422 -1.17 16.97 30.09
N GLU A 423 -2.06 15.99 29.98
CA GLU A 423 -3.21 15.79 30.86
C GLU A 423 -2.77 15.53 32.30
N ALA A 424 -1.74 14.70 32.50
CA ALA A 424 -1.15 14.47 33.83
C ALA A 424 -0.53 15.75 34.40
N THR A 425 0.20 16.52 33.59
CA THR A 425 0.80 17.80 34.01
C THR A 425 -0.28 18.85 34.31
N GLN A 426 -1.38 18.86 33.56
CA GLN A 426 -2.51 19.75 33.79
C GLN A 426 -3.29 19.36 35.06
N ARG A 427 -3.45 18.07 35.34
CA ARG A 427 -4.01 17.57 36.60
C ARG A 427 -3.14 17.97 37.79
N ILE A 428 -1.83 17.76 37.71
CA ILE A 428 -0.87 18.17 38.76
C ILE A 428 -0.89 19.69 38.94
N SER A 429 -0.89 20.46 37.85
CA SER A 429 -1.01 21.92 37.90
C SER A 429 -2.33 22.38 38.52
N SER A 430 -3.43 21.68 38.28
CA SER A 430 -4.74 22.03 38.86
C SER A 430 -4.81 21.67 40.34
N GLU A 431 -4.25 20.52 40.74
CA GLU A 431 -4.17 20.11 42.14
C GLU A 431 -3.24 21.02 42.96
N ASP A 432 -2.11 21.44 42.38
CA ASP A 432 -1.20 22.40 43.02
C ASP A 432 -1.80 23.80 43.12
N ALA A 433 -2.58 24.23 42.11
CA ALA A 433 -3.33 25.48 42.19
C ALA A 433 -4.39 25.42 43.30
N GLN A 434 -5.13 24.30 43.41
CA GLN A 434 -6.13 24.08 44.46
C GLN A 434 -5.49 24.07 45.85
N LYS A 435 -4.38 23.34 46.04
CA LYS A 435 -3.64 23.29 47.30
C LYS A 435 -3.06 24.64 47.70
N LYS A 436 -2.58 25.45 46.75
CA LYS A 436 -2.12 26.82 47.03
C LYS A 436 -3.27 27.74 47.45
N ILE A 437 -4.45 27.60 46.86
CA ILE A 437 -5.64 28.35 47.24
C ILE A 437 -6.10 27.95 48.65
N ASP A 438 -6.16 26.65 48.95
CA ASP A 438 -6.56 26.14 50.27
C ASP A 438 -5.55 26.48 51.36
N ALA A 439 -4.24 26.43 51.06
CA ALA A 439 -3.19 26.84 51.98
C ALA A 439 -3.27 28.35 52.27
N ALA A 440 -3.47 29.19 51.25
CA ALA A 440 -3.66 30.62 51.41
C ALA A 440 -4.96 30.98 52.16
N ALA A 441 -6.01 30.17 52.03
CA ALA A 441 -7.26 30.33 52.78
C ALA A 441 -7.06 30.00 54.26
N ARG A 442 -6.39 28.87 54.58
CA ARG A 442 -6.07 28.49 55.97
C ARG A 442 -5.14 29.48 56.65
N GLU A 443 -4.14 29.99 55.94
CA GLU A 443 -3.22 31.00 56.47
C GLU A 443 -3.96 32.30 56.83
N LYS A 444 -4.89 32.75 55.98
CA LYS A 444 -5.75 33.91 56.28
C LYS A 444 -6.70 33.69 57.46
N GLU A 445 -7.19 32.46 57.63
CA GLU A 445 -8.07 32.12 58.74
C GLU A 445 -7.31 32.09 60.07
N LEU A 446 -6.11 31.50 60.09
CA LEU A 446 -5.21 31.53 61.24
C LEU A 446 -4.80 32.96 61.61
N ASP A 447 -4.51 33.82 60.65
CA ASP A 447 -4.18 35.23 60.88
C ASP A 447 -5.38 36.03 61.45
N ARG A 448 -6.61 35.73 61.01
CA ARG A 448 -7.84 36.29 61.64
C ARG A 448 -8.00 35.83 63.08
N VAL A 449 -7.78 34.55 63.38
CA VAL A 449 -7.92 34.00 64.73
C VAL A 449 -6.86 34.60 65.66
N ALA A 450 -5.60 34.68 65.23
CA ALA A 450 -4.53 35.32 65.99
C ALA A 450 -4.85 36.79 66.32
N LYS A 451 -5.32 37.57 65.33
CA LYS A 451 -5.75 38.96 65.54
C LYS A 451 -6.92 39.09 66.52
N THR A 452 -7.86 38.16 66.51
CA THR A 452 -8.98 38.17 67.49
C THR A 452 -8.55 37.79 68.91
N GLN A 453 -7.57 36.91 69.06
CA GLN A 453 -7.02 36.57 70.38
C GLN A 453 -6.17 37.71 70.96
N ASP A 454 -5.34 38.36 70.14
CA ASP A 454 -4.58 39.55 70.54
C ASP A 454 -5.50 40.71 70.94
N ALA A 455 -6.60 40.91 70.22
CA ALA A 455 -7.59 41.93 70.58
C ALA A 455 -8.28 41.62 71.93
N ARG A 456 -8.56 40.35 72.23
CA ARG A 456 -9.12 39.93 73.52
C ARG A 456 -8.13 40.11 74.67
N ALA A 457 -6.87 39.71 74.48
CA ALA A 457 -5.81 39.88 75.48
C ALA A 457 -5.53 41.36 75.79
N LYS A 458 -5.57 42.24 74.78
CA LYS A 458 -5.46 43.69 74.97
C LYS A 458 -6.65 44.27 75.72
N ASN A 459 -7.87 43.82 75.43
CA ASN A 459 -9.07 44.26 76.14
C ASN A 459 -9.08 43.80 77.61
N GLU A 460 -8.65 42.58 77.91
CA GLU A 460 -8.57 42.07 79.29
C GLU A 460 -7.51 42.83 80.10
N THR A 461 -6.33 43.08 79.52
CA THR A 461 -5.29 43.90 80.17
C THR A 461 -5.76 45.34 80.40
N ALA A 462 -6.48 45.94 79.45
CA ALA A 462 -7.05 47.28 79.61
C ALA A 462 -8.13 47.33 80.71
N VAL A 463 -8.96 46.29 80.86
CA VAL A 463 -9.95 46.19 81.94
C VAL A 463 -9.28 46.03 83.31
N ILE A 464 -8.18 45.29 83.39
CA ILE A 464 -7.41 45.11 84.63
C ILE A 464 -6.70 46.42 85.01
N VAL A 465 -6.06 47.10 84.06
CA VAL A 465 -5.42 48.42 84.31
C VAL A 465 -6.46 49.45 84.75
N LYS A 466 -7.64 49.51 84.10
CA LYS A 466 -8.72 50.41 84.53
C LYS A 466 -9.31 50.05 85.90
N LYS A 467 -9.37 48.77 86.28
CA LYS A 467 -9.76 48.38 87.66
C LYS A 467 -8.71 48.76 88.70
N ILE A 468 -7.43 48.76 88.33
CA ILE A 468 -6.33 49.18 89.20
C ILE A 468 -6.32 50.72 89.36
N ASP A 469 -6.56 51.48 88.29
CA ASP A 469 -6.67 52.95 88.35
C ASP A 469 -7.91 53.42 89.12
N VAL A 470 -9.07 52.75 88.96
CA VAL A 470 -10.30 53.09 89.71
C VAL A 470 -10.20 52.70 91.20
N GLY A 471 -9.34 51.75 91.56
CA GLY A 471 -9.10 51.34 92.95
C GLY A 471 -8.10 52.22 93.72
N ALA A 472 -7.32 53.07 93.04
CA ALA A 472 -6.18 53.78 93.62
C ALA A 472 -6.41 55.29 93.82
N THR A 473 -7.60 55.84 93.52
CA THR A 473 -7.87 57.27 93.76
C THR A 473 -9.34 57.52 94.12
N ILE A 474 -9.73 57.19 95.35
CA ILE A 474 -10.90 57.79 96.00
C ILE A 474 -10.52 58.17 97.44
N GLU A 475 -9.87 59.33 97.58
CA GLU A 475 -10.14 60.26 98.68
C GLU A 475 -10.34 61.67 98.08
N LYS A 476 -11.55 62.22 98.30
CA LYS A 476 -12.00 63.63 98.27
C LYS A 476 -12.00 64.42 96.94
N GLY A 477 -13.21 64.77 96.49
CA GLY A 477 -13.50 66.09 95.88
C GLY A 477 -14.25 66.12 94.54
N GLU A 478 -15.54 66.43 94.61
CA GLU A 478 -16.39 67.21 93.68
C GLU A 478 -16.57 66.85 92.16
N ASP A 479 -17.82 66.49 91.89
CA ASP A 479 -18.66 66.26 90.69
C ASP A 479 -18.43 66.96 89.32
N GLU A 480 -17.37 67.71 89.05
CA GLU A 480 -17.21 68.38 87.73
C GLU A 480 -16.28 67.63 86.75
N VAL A 481 -15.45 66.71 87.25
CA VAL A 481 -14.52 65.90 86.44
C VAL A 481 -15.19 64.66 85.81
N LEU A 482 -16.29 64.17 86.40
CA LEU A 482 -17.00 62.97 85.89
C LEU A 482 -17.74 63.23 84.56
N LYS A 483 -18.22 64.46 84.32
CA LYS A 483 -18.94 64.80 83.07
C LYS A 483 -18.00 65.00 81.88
N SER A 484 -16.86 65.65 82.08
CA SER A 484 -15.86 65.85 81.01
C SER A 484 -15.18 64.53 80.62
N MET A 485 -14.95 63.62 81.57
CA MET A 485 -14.44 62.27 81.29
C MET A 485 -15.46 61.40 80.54
N ALA A 486 -16.76 61.52 80.83
CA ALA A 486 -17.82 60.78 80.14
C ALA A 486 -18.04 61.27 78.68
N GLU A 487 -17.83 62.56 78.41
CA GLU A 487 -17.88 63.10 77.05
C GLU A 487 -16.64 62.73 76.23
N LEU A 488 -15.44 62.73 76.83
CA LEU A 488 -14.21 62.24 76.18
C LEU A 488 -14.29 60.75 75.84
N THR A 489 -14.84 59.92 76.75
CA THR A 489 -15.02 58.48 76.46
C THR A 489 -16.11 58.21 75.41
N LYS A 490 -17.14 59.06 75.30
CA LYS A 490 -18.09 58.97 74.18
C LYS A 490 -17.46 59.39 72.84
N ALA A 491 -16.64 60.44 72.84
CA ALA A 491 -15.97 60.93 71.64
C ALA A 491 -14.95 59.91 71.09
N GLU A 492 -14.19 59.23 71.95
CA GLU A 492 -13.28 58.15 71.54
C GLU A 492 -14.04 56.95 70.98
N LEU A 493 -15.17 56.56 71.59
CA LEU A 493 -16.01 55.47 71.10
C LEU A 493 -16.69 55.76 69.75
N GLU A 494 -16.99 57.03 69.46
CA GLU A 494 -17.52 57.43 68.16
C GLU A 494 -16.44 57.50 67.08
N GLN A 495 -15.22 57.94 67.40
CA GLN A 495 -14.07 57.83 66.49
C GLN A 495 -13.76 56.37 66.15
N ASP A 496 -13.72 55.48 67.15
CA ASP A 496 -13.46 54.06 66.92
C ASP A 496 -14.54 53.42 66.04
N LYS A 497 -15.82 53.80 66.21
CA LYS A 497 -16.91 53.32 65.34
C LYS A 497 -16.77 53.83 63.91
N HIS A 498 -16.43 55.11 63.75
CA HIS A 498 -16.23 55.73 62.44
C HIS A 498 -15.05 55.09 61.69
N ASP A 499 -13.94 54.81 62.38
CA ASP A 499 -12.77 54.14 61.79
C ASP A 499 -13.05 52.68 61.41
N LEU A 500 -13.89 51.98 62.18
CA LEU A 500 -14.34 50.62 61.86
C LEU A 500 -15.30 50.61 60.66
N GLU A 501 -16.10 51.66 60.50
CA GLU A 501 -16.99 51.84 59.36
C GLU A 501 -16.20 52.17 58.08
N ILE A 502 -15.19 53.04 58.16
CA ILE A 502 -14.23 53.29 57.07
C ILE A 502 -13.55 52.00 56.63
N LYS A 503 -13.04 51.20 57.58
CA LYS A 503 -12.41 49.91 57.26
C LYS A 503 -13.37 48.90 56.63
N LYS A 504 -14.66 48.92 56.98
CA LYS A 504 -15.67 48.07 56.34
C LYS A 504 -15.99 48.54 54.92
N GLU A 505 -16.07 49.85 54.70
CA GLU A 505 -16.22 50.45 53.37
C GLU A 505 -15.02 50.14 52.47
N GLU A 506 -13.78 50.28 52.97
CA GLU A 506 -12.55 49.93 52.24
C GLU A 506 -12.50 48.45 51.85
N ASN A 507 -12.88 47.55 52.76
CA ASN A 507 -12.94 46.12 52.48
C ASN A 507 -14.03 45.78 51.45
N ARG A 508 -15.21 46.41 51.53
CA ARG A 508 -16.28 46.26 50.52
C ARG A 508 -15.85 46.80 49.15
N ALA A 509 -15.12 47.91 49.12
CA ALA A 509 -14.56 48.47 47.89
C ALA A 509 -13.50 47.55 47.27
N ALA A 510 -12.64 46.94 48.10
CA ALA A 510 -11.63 45.99 47.66
C ALA A 510 -12.25 44.68 47.11
N GLU A 511 -13.33 44.19 47.72
CA GLU A 511 -14.09 43.03 47.21
C GLU A 511 -14.77 43.36 45.87
N LYS A 512 -15.45 44.51 45.76
CA LYS A 512 -16.02 44.97 44.48
C LYS A 512 -14.97 45.14 43.38
N GLY A 513 -13.78 45.65 43.71
CA GLY A 513 -12.67 45.77 42.77
C GLY A 513 -12.13 44.42 42.27
N LYS A 514 -12.18 43.38 43.12
CA LYS A 514 -11.84 42.00 42.72
C LYS A 514 -12.93 41.37 41.85
N GLU A 515 -14.20 41.57 42.19
CA GLU A 515 -15.32 41.09 41.35
C GLU A 515 -15.34 41.74 39.96
N LEU A 516 -15.03 43.04 39.85
CA LEU A 516 -14.92 43.73 38.57
C LEU A 516 -13.75 43.20 37.73
N ASN A 517 -12.61 42.90 38.35
CA ASN A 517 -11.46 42.29 37.66
C ASN A 517 -11.75 40.86 37.19
N ILE A 518 -12.52 40.07 37.95
CA ILE A 518 -12.95 38.73 37.55
C ILE A 518 -13.94 38.83 36.37
N LYS A 519 -14.91 39.75 36.43
CA LYS A 519 -15.85 40.01 35.33
C LYS A 519 -15.16 40.54 34.07
N GLU A 520 -14.11 41.37 34.19
CA GLU A 520 -13.30 41.79 33.03
C GLU A 520 -12.50 40.63 32.41
N LYS A 521 -12.01 39.69 33.23
CA LYS A 521 -11.33 38.50 32.72
C LYS A 521 -12.32 37.54 32.04
N GLU A 522 -13.53 37.39 32.57
CA GLU A 522 -14.60 36.60 31.96
C GLU A 522 -15.14 37.24 30.66
N SER A 523 -15.23 38.57 30.59
CA SER A 523 -15.67 39.26 29.36
C SER A 523 -14.63 39.19 28.24
N LYS A 524 -13.34 39.18 28.57
CA LYS A 524 -12.23 38.98 27.61
C LYS A 524 -12.10 37.53 27.11
N GLN A 525 -12.68 36.55 27.81
CA GLN A 525 -12.64 35.13 27.42
C GLN A 525 -13.88 34.64 26.65
N LYS A 526 -14.92 35.46 26.45
CA LYS A 526 -16.02 35.10 25.55
C LYS A 526 -15.61 35.28 24.08
N PRO A 527 -15.55 34.21 23.26
CA PRO A 527 -15.24 34.33 21.84
C PRO A 527 -16.34 35.11 21.12
N LYS A 528 -15.93 35.98 20.19
CA LYS A 528 -16.81 36.70 19.25
C LYS A 528 -17.65 35.67 18.48
N ALA A 529 -18.91 35.46 18.90
CA ALA A 529 -19.89 34.75 18.11
C ALA A 529 -20.25 35.63 16.90
N ASN A 530 -19.78 35.18 15.73
CA ASN A 530 -20.15 35.73 14.43
C ASN A 530 -21.67 35.72 14.28
N VAL A 531 -22.22 36.92 14.11
CA VAL A 531 -23.58 37.15 13.62
C VAL A 531 -23.57 36.78 12.14
N SER A 532 -24.05 35.59 11.78
CA SER A 532 -24.49 35.33 10.40
C SER A 532 -25.83 36.02 10.19
N LYS A 533 -25.79 37.15 9.48
CA LYS A 533 -26.98 37.72 8.85
C LYS A 533 -27.29 36.94 7.55
N LYS A 534 -28.60 36.93 7.26
CA LYS A 534 -29.29 36.57 6.01
C LYS A 534 -28.46 36.68 4.74
#